data_AF-A0A1V5FI12-F1
#
_entry.id   AF-A0A1V5FI12-F1
#
_cell.length_a   1.000
_cell.length_b   1.000
_cell.length_c   1.000
_cell.angle_alpha   90.00
_cell.angle_beta   90.00
_cell.angle_gamma   90.00
#
_symmetry.space_group_name_H-M   'P 1'
#
loop_
_entity.id
_entity.type
_entity.pdbx_description
1 polymer ?
#
loop_
_entity_poly.entity_id
_entity_poly.type
_entity_poly.pdbx_seq_one_letter_code
_entity_poly.pdbx_strand_id
1 'polypeptide(L)'
;MGGKPTHLMRALVSDYSRHGDLVLDTHMGAGTTGVACALEGRRFIGVEIVEEAFYTACERIENAYRQAPLVPHVQQVKQVQEALL
;
A
#
# COMPACT_ATOMS: atom_id res chain seq x y z
N MET A 1 -3.82 -18.77 0.03
CA MET A 1 -2.75 -18.02 -0.67
C MET A 1 -1.82 -17.38 0.36
N GLY A 2 -0.57 -17.85 0.44
CA GLY A 2 0.46 -17.24 1.28
C GLY A 2 0.88 -15.90 0.68
N GLY A 3 0.60 -14.81 1.38
CA GLY A 3 0.88 -13.46 0.91
C GLY A 3 1.78 -12.72 1.89
N LYS A 4 2.51 -11.72 1.38
CA LYS A 4 3.25 -10.74 2.20
C LYS A 4 2.35 -10.29 3.37
N PRO A 5 2.82 -10.23 4.62
CA PRO A 5 1.99 -9.76 5.73
C PRO A 5 1.56 -8.31 5.50
N THR A 6 0.26 -8.01 5.60
CA THR A 6 -0.26 -6.66 5.33
C THR A 6 0.39 -5.60 6.22
N HIS A 7 0.61 -5.90 7.50
CA HIS A 7 1.25 -4.95 8.42
C HIS A 7 2.67 -4.58 7.98
N LEU A 8 3.43 -5.53 7.44
CA LEU A 8 4.78 -5.28 6.94
C LEU A 8 4.74 -4.39 5.69
N MET A 9 3.81 -4.65 4.77
CA MET A 9 3.65 -3.81 3.57
C MET A 9 3.17 -2.41 3.91
N ARG A 10 2.33 -2.24 4.94
CA ARG A 10 1.91 -0.92 5.44
C ARG A 10 3.10 -0.13 5.98
N ALA A 11 3.97 -0.77 6.78
CA ALA A 11 5.19 -0.15 7.26
C ALA A 11 6.08 0.33 6.10
N LEU A 12 6.33 -0.53 5.10
CA LEU A 12 7.13 -0.16 3.92
C LEU A 12 6.53 0.98 3.11
N VAL A 13 5.22 0.94 2.82
CA VAL A 13 4.54 2.03 2.11
C VAL A 13 4.65 3.33 2.89
N SER A 14 4.42 3.29 4.21
CA SER A 14 4.51 4.47 5.05
C SER A 14 5.93 5.00 5.21
N ASP A 15 6.93 4.12 5.16
CA ASP A 15 8.31 4.51 5.32
C ASP A 15 8.92 5.17 4.09
N TYR A 16 8.50 4.74 2.89
CA TYR A 16 9.15 5.09 1.62
C TYR A 16 8.26 5.86 0.64
N SER A 17 7.08 6.30 1.06
CA SER A 17 6.20 7.17 0.27
C SER A 17 5.46 8.17 1.15
N ARG A 18 4.83 9.17 0.55
CA ARG A 18 3.96 10.15 1.21
C ARG A 18 2.49 9.90 0.84
N HIS A 19 1.58 10.46 1.62
CA HIS A 19 0.16 10.40 1.31
C HIS A 19 -0.08 10.98 -0.11
N GLY A 20 -0.86 10.29 -0.93
CA GLY A 20 -1.15 10.66 -2.32
C GLY A 20 -0.10 10.22 -3.35
N ASP A 21 1.10 9.78 -2.92
CA ASP A 21 2.12 9.25 -3.83
C ASP A 21 1.59 8.02 -4.59
N LEU A 22 2.16 7.78 -5.77
CA LEU A 22 1.85 6.61 -6.60
C LEU A 22 2.88 5.51 -6.36
N VAL A 23 2.41 4.31 -6.01
CA VAL A 23 3.23 3.10 -5.84
C VAL A 23 2.97 2.13 -6.99
N LEU A 24 4.04 1.57 -7.57
CA LEU A 24 4.01 0.54 -8.61
C LEU A 24 4.45 -0.81 -8.03
N ASP A 25 3.68 -1.87 -8.27
CA ASP A 25 4.09 -3.26 -8.01
C ASP A 25 3.93 -4.08 -9.30
N THR A 26 5.05 -4.46 -9.92
CA THR A 26 5.05 -5.20 -11.20
C THR A 26 4.74 -6.68 -11.05
N HIS A 27 4.70 -7.18 -9.81
CA HIS A 27 4.43 -8.58 -9.47
C HIS A 27 3.48 -8.62 -8.28
N MET A 28 2.31 -7.97 -8.45
CA MET A 28 1.44 -7.68 -7.32
C MET A 28 0.89 -8.94 -6.64
N GLY A 29 0.84 -10.07 -7.35
CA GLY A 29 0.30 -11.33 -6.84
C GLY A 29 -1.14 -11.11 -6.37
N ALA A 30 -1.43 -11.50 -5.14
CA ALA A 30 -2.75 -11.29 -4.56
C ALA A 30 -3.05 -9.82 -4.15
N GLY A 31 -2.15 -8.87 -4.38
CA GLY A 31 -2.41 -7.43 -4.19
C GLY A 31 -2.15 -6.87 -2.78
N THR A 32 -1.39 -7.55 -1.91
CA THR A 32 -1.12 -7.04 -0.54
C THR A 32 -0.51 -5.64 -0.53
N THR A 33 0.41 -5.34 -1.45
CA THR A 33 1.02 -3.99 -1.58
C THR A 33 -0.04 -2.94 -1.90
N GLY A 34 -0.98 -3.24 -2.80
CA GLY A 34 -2.07 -2.34 -3.15
C GLY A 34 -3.06 -2.12 -2.00
N VAL A 35 -3.38 -3.17 -1.23
CA VAL A 35 -4.18 -3.05 0.00
C VAL A 35 -3.47 -2.15 1.02
N ALA A 36 -2.16 -2.31 1.19
CA ALA A 36 -1.38 -1.42 2.06
C ALA A 36 -1.39 0.02 1.54
N CYS A 37 -1.26 0.24 0.23
CA CYS A 37 -1.37 1.58 -0.36
C CYS A 37 -2.72 2.23 -0.07
N ALA A 38 -3.83 1.50 -0.27
CA ALA A 38 -5.16 2.01 0.01
C ALA A 38 -5.34 2.41 1.49
N LEU A 39 -4.90 1.55 2.42
CA LEU A 39 -5.00 1.79 3.87
C LEU A 39 -4.09 2.91 4.38
N GLU A 40 -3.02 3.23 3.65
CA GLU A 40 -2.11 4.32 3.98
C GLU A 40 -2.38 5.57 3.13
N GLY A 41 -3.43 5.60 2.30
CA GLY A 41 -3.79 6.77 1.49
C GLY A 41 -2.81 7.06 0.35
N ARG A 42 -2.24 6.02 -0.29
CA ARG A 42 -1.44 6.10 -1.52
C ARG A 42 -2.27 5.67 -2.71
N ARG A 43 -1.89 6.13 -3.91
CA ARG A 43 -2.39 5.60 -5.18
C ARG A 43 -1.57 4.35 -5.56
N PHE A 44 -2.16 3.45 -6.33
CA PHE A 44 -1.51 2.17 -6.66
C PHE A 44 -1.71 1.79 -8.12
N ILE A 45 -0.66 1.27 -8.76
CA ILE A 45 -0.70 0.53 -10.03
C ILE A 45 -0.07 -0.84 -9.79
N GLY A 46 -0.79 -1.89 -10.16
CA GLY A 46 -0.33 -3.27 -10.03
C GLY A 46 -0.34 -3.99 -11.37
N VAL A 47 0.64 -4.86 -11.59
CA VAL A 47 0.69 -5.78 -12.74
C VAL A 47 0.75 -7.20 -12.22
N GLU A 48 -0.10 -8.06 -12.78
CA GLU A 48 -0.13 -9.50 -12.52
C GLU A 48 -0.47 -10.21 -13.84
N ILE A 49 0.25 -11.30 -14.14
CA ILE A 49 0.10 -12.04 -15.39
C ILE A 49 -0.93 -13.15 -15.28
N VAL A 50 -1.14 -13.68 -14.06
CA VAL A 50 -2.11 -14.73 -13.81
C VAL A 50 -3.49 -14.10 -13.61
N GLU A 51 -4.38 -14.28 -14.58
CA GLU A 51 -5.71 -13.66 -14.64
C GLU A 51 -6.54 -13.83 -13.36
N GLU A 52 -6.62 -15.05 -12.82
CA GLU A 52 -7.36 -15.31 -11.57
C GLU A 52 -6.79 -14.54 -10.38
N ALA A 53 -5.46 -14.46 -10.29
CA ALA A 53 -4.78 -13.70 -9.24
C ALA A 53 -4.96 -12.19 -9.45
N PHE A 54 -4.96 -11.72 -10.69
CA PHE A 54 -5.22 -10.33 -11.06
C PHE A 54 -6.60 -9.88 -10.58
N TYR A 55 -7.67 -10.62 -10.91
CA TYR A 55 -9.02 -10.26 -10.48
C TYR A 55 -9.19 -10.33 -8.96
N THR A 56 -8.60 -11.34 -8.32
CA THR A 56 -8.57 -11.44 -6.85
C THR A 56 -7.87 -10.22 -6.22
N ALA A 57 -6.75 -9.78 -6.80
CA ALA A 57 -6.03 -8.60 -6.33
C ALA A 57 -6.86 -7.32 -6.50
N CYS A 58 -7.48 -7.12 -7.66
CA CYS A 58 -8.34 -5.97 -7.94
C CYS A 58 -9.47 -5.87 -6.92
N GLU A 59 -10.21 -6.94 -6.68
CA GLU A 59 -11.30 -6.96 -5.69
C GLU A 59 -10.80 -6.58 -4.29
N ARG A 60 -9.68 -7.16 -3.85
CA ARG A 60 -9.09 -6.87 -2.53
C ARG A 60 -8.68 -5.40 -2.39
N ILE A 61 -8.08 -4.84 -3.44
CA ILE A 61 -7.59 -3.46 -3.45
C ILE A 61 -8.77 -2.48 -3.48
N GLU A 62 -9.77 -2.72 -4.33
CA GLU A 62 -10.99 -1.90 -4.41
C GLU A 62 -11.75 -1.90 -3.07
N ASN A 63 -11.88 -3.06 -2.43
CA ASN A 63 -12.47 -3.17 -1.10
C ASN A 63 -11.72 -2.34 -0.06
N ALA A 64 -10.38 -2.35 -0.10
CA ALA A 64 -9.56 -1.55 0.80
C ALA A 64 -9.74 -0.04 0.56
N TYR A 65 -9.84 0.42 -0.68
CA TYR A 65 -10.13 1.84 -0.98
C TYR A 65 -11.54 2.25 -0.55
N ARG A 66 -12.54 1.37 -0.68
CA ARG A 66 -13.91 1.64 -0.19
C ARG A 66 -13.99 1.81 1.33
N GLN A 67 -13.10 1.13 2.05
CA GLN A 67 -13.04 1.17 3.52
C GLN A 67 -11.96 2.12 4.05
N ALA A 68 -11.30 2.89 3.18
CA ALA A 68 -10.25 3.80 3.60
C ALA A 68 -10.79 4.83 4.62
N PRO A 69 -10.00 5.23 5.62
CA PRO A 69 -10.51 6.07 6.71
C PRO A 69 -11.15 7.37 6.20
N LEU A 70 -12.35 7.68 6.70
CA LEU A 70 -13.08 8.91 6.40
C LEU A 70 -12.41 10.17 7.00
N VAL A 71 -11.51 9.97 7.96
CA VAL A 71 -10.72 11.02 8.57
C VAL A 71 -9.38 11.16 7.84
N PRO A 72 -8.94 12.40 7.52
CA PRO A 72 -7.65 12.62 6.87
C PRO A 72 -6.52 11.97 7.68
N HIS A 73 -5.68 11.19 7.00
CA HIS A 73 -4.44 10.71 7.59
C HIS A 73 -3.55 11.91 7.91
N VAL A 74 -3.45 12.26 9.19
CA VAL A 74 -2.43 13.19 9.66
C VAL A 74 -1.09 12.47 9.45
N GLN A 75 -0.26 12.97 8.53
CA GLN A 75 1.09 12.44 8.39
C GLN A 75 1.80 12.59 9.73
N GLN A 76 2.18 11.47 10.33
CA GLN A 76 3.09 11.52 11.47
C GLN A 76 4.41 12.10 10.98
N VAL A 77 4.85 13.18 11.63
CA VAL A 77 6.17 13.75 11.38
C VAL A 77 7.19 12.68 11.75
N LYS A 78 7.91 12.13 10.76
CA LYS A 78 9.00 11.19 11.03
C LYS A 78 10.02 11.88 11.91
N GLN A 79 10.42 11.22 13.00
CA GLN A 79 11.56 11.70 13.78
C GLN A 79 12.78 11.71 12.88
N VAL A 80 13.34 12.90 12.65
CA VAL A 80 14.58 13.07 11.92
C VAL A 80 15.71 12.91 12.93
N GLN A 81 16.56 11.91 12.73
CA GLN A 81 17.83 11.85 13.45
C GLN A 81 18.71 12.96 12.88
N GLU A 82 18.86 14.06 13.61
CA GLU A 82 19.89 15.03 13.27
C GLU A 82 21.25 14.36 13.45
N ALA A 83 22.08 14.42 12.41
CA ALA A 83 23.45 13.98 12.52
C ALA A 83 24.14 14.86 13.57
N LEU A 84 24.66 14.27 14.64
CA LEU A 84 25.62 14.96 15.49
C LEU A 84 26.88 15.20 14.64
N LEU A 85 27.03 16.43 14.17
CA LEU A 85 28.31 16.99 13.72
C LEU A 85 29.03 17.61 14.90
#